data_AF-A0A383A2D7-F1
#
_entry.id   AF-A0A383A2D7-F1
#
_cell.length_a   1.000
_cell.length_b   1.000
_cell.length_c   1.000
_cell.angle_alpha   90.00
_cell.angle_beta   90.00
_cell.angle_gamma   90.00
#
_symmetry.space_group_name_H-M   'P 1'
#
loop_
_entity.id
_entity.type
_entity.pdbx_description
1 polymer ?
#
loop_
_entity_poly.entity_id
_entity_poly.type
_entity_poly.pdbx_seq_one_letter_code
_entity_poly.pdbx_strand_id
1 'polypeptide(L)'
;VTIPWVEWASLMIRWLHLAAGIAWIGTSFYFIWLDHSLRTRAGLAKGVLGESWSVHGGGFYHAQKYTVAPDEMPPELHWFKYEAYFTWLSGFALLVVVYYFGATSYLIDPTRADLAPFEAIAASLGFLVGSWLLYEALCRSPVGRSTPTLAVSVLLLILAS
;
A
#
# COMPACT_ATOMS: atom_id res chain seq x y z
N VAL A 1 22.88 -20.20 27.04
CA VAL A 1 22.47 -19.99 25.63
C VAL A 1 21.52 -18.79 25.61
N THR A 2 21.93 -17.65 25.05
CA THR A 2 21.06 -16.49 24.87
C THR A 2 20.27 -16.68 23.58
N ILE A 3 18.94 -16.66 23.65
CA ILE A 3 18.08 -16.74 22.47
C ILE A 3 18.25 -15.43 21.66
N PRO A 4 18.48 -15.48 20.34
CA PRO A 4 18.62 -14.29 19.52
C PRO A 4 17.24 -13.67 19.22
N TRP A 5 16.67 -13.01 20.22
CA TRP A 5 15.31 -12.46 20.16
C TRP A 5 15.07 -11.49 18.99
N VAL A 6 16.09 -10.73 18.59
CA VAL A 6 16.01 -9.78 17.47
C VAL A 6 15.85 -10.50 16.12
N GLU A 7 16.55 -11.61 15.92
CA GLU A 7 16.45 -12.42 14.69
C GLU A 7 15.07 -13.07 14.57
N TRP A 8 14.57 -13.62 15.68
CA TRP A 8 13.23 -14.18 15.74
C TRP A 8 12.13 -13.13 15.52
N ALA A 9 12.28 -11.94 16.12
CA ALA A 9 11.36 -10.83 15.89
C ALA A 9 11.39 -10.38 14.41
N SER A 10 12.58 -10.23 13.83
CA SER A 10 12.76 -9.91 12.41
C SER A 10 12.06 -10.94 11.51
N LEU A 11 12.27 -12.23 11.76
CA LEU A 11 11.63 -13.30 11.01
C LEU A 11 10.11 -13.26 11.13
N MET A 12 9.58 -13.04 12.34
CA MET A 12 8.13 -12.97 12.57
C MET A 12 7.51 -11.76 11.86
N ILE A 13 8.14 -10.59 11.91
CA ILE A 13 7.66 -9.40 11.22
C ILE A 13 7.71 -9.60 9.69
N ARG A 14 8.72 -10.30 9.16
CA ARG A 14 8.79 -10.65 7.73
C ARG A 14 7.61 -11.52 7.30
N TRP A 15 7.30 -12.56 8.07
CA TRP A 15 6.16 -13.43 7.79
C TRP A 15 4.83 -12.70 7.92
N LEU A 16 4.69 -11.85 8.95
CA LEU A 16 3.52 -10.97 9.09
C LEU A 16 3.36 -10.06 7.88
N HIS A 17 4.44 -9.42 7.42
CA HIS A 17 4.40 -8.53 6.27
C HIS A 17 4.04 -9.26 4.97
N LEU A 18 4.62 -10.44 4.75
CA LEU A 18 4.29 -11.28 3.60
C LEU A 18 2.81 -11.68 3.61
N ALA A 19 2.30 -12.15 4.76
CA ALA A 19 0.90 -12.54 4.90
C ALA A 19 -0.06 -11.34 4.71
N ALA A 20 0.26 -10.19 5.31
CA ALA A 20 -0.51 -8.96 5.14
C ALA A 20 -0.52 -8.50 3.68
N GLY A 21 0.63 -8.56 3.00
CA GLY A 21 0.75 -8.23 1.58
C GLY A 21 -0.07 -9.15 0.69
N ILE A 22 -0.03 -10.47 0.94
CA ILE A 22 -0.88 -11.44 0.24
C ILE A 22 -2.38 -11.11 0.44
N ALA A 23 -2.78 -10.79 1.67
CA ALA A 23 -4.17 -10.42 1.96
C ALA A 23 -4.57 -9.12 1.24
N TRP A 24 -3.74 -8.08 1.28
CA TRP A 24 -4.05 -6.79 0.67
C TRP A 24 -4.14 -6.87 -0.86
N ILE A 25 -3.18 -7.53 -1.49
CA ILE A 25 -3.17 -7.74 -2.94
C ILE A 25 -4.31 -8.68 -3.34
N GLY A 26 -4.55 -9.75 -2.57
CA GLY A 26 -5.65 -10.69 -2.80
C GLY A 26 -7.02 -10.03 -2.76
N THR A 27 -7.28 -9.20 -1.74
CA THR A 27 -8.50 -8.40 -1.64
C THR A 27 -8.64 -7.45 -2.83
N SER A 28 -7.54 -6.85 -3.29
CA SER A 28 -7.55 -5.98 -4.48
C SER A 28 -7.95 -6.75 -5.74
N PHE A 29 -7.40 -7.94 -5.98
CA PHE A 29 -7.79 -8.77 -7.13
C PHE A 29 -9.25 -9.23 -7.05
N TYR A 30 -9.73 -9.57 -5.86
CA TYR A 30 -11.14 -9.91 -5.66
C TYR A 30 -12.05 -8.75 -6.07
N PHE A 31 -11.77 -7.52 -5.63
CA PHE A 31 -12.59 -6.36 -5.98
C PHE A 31 -12.47 -5.95 -7.46
N ILE A 32 -11.31 -6.11 -8.08
CA ILE A 32 -11.15 -5.93 -9.54
C ILE A 32 -12.06 -6.92 -10.28
N TRP A 33 -12.02 -8.20 -9.90
CA TRP A 33 -12.90 -9.21 -10.49
C TRP A 33 -14.37 -8.88 -10.26
N LEU A 34 -14.75 -8.50 -9.02
CA LEU A 34 -16.13 -8.18 -8.66
C LEU A 34 -16.66 -7.01 -9.49
N ASP A 35 -15.86 -5.97 -9.69
CA ASP A 35 -16.21 -4.82 -10.50
C ASP A 35 -16.44 -5.21 -11.97
N HIS A 36 -15.63 -6.13 -12.52
CA HIS A 36 -15.82 -6.66 -13.88
C HIS A 36 -16.97 -7.68 -14.00
N SER A 37 -17.38 -8.32 -12.90
CA SER A 37 -18.48 -9.28 -12.89
C SER A 37 -19.85 -8.63 -12.79
N LEU A 38 -19.93 -7.34 -12.45
CA LEU A 38 -21.19 -6.60 -12.34
C LEU A 38 -22.00 -6.69 -13.65
N ARG A 39 -23.31 -6.94 -13.51
CA ARG A 39 -24.28 -6.92 -14.59
C ARG A 39 -25.41 -5.98 -14.22
N THR A 40 -25.76 -5.08 -15.15
CA THR A 40 -26.96 -4.27 -15.05
C THR A 40 -28.16 -5.10 -15.49
N ARG A 41 -29.22 -5.13 -14.68
CA ARG A 41 -30.47 -5.85 -14.96
C ARG A 41 -31.66 -4.93 -14.76
N ALA A 42 -32.80 -5.28 -15.35
CA ALA A 42 -34.04 -4.57 -15.10
C ALA A 42 -34.46 -4.72 -13.63
N GLY A 43 -34.94 -3.64 -13.00
CA GLY A 43 -35.43 -3.65 -11.62
C GLY A 43 -34.38 -3.42 -10.53
N LEU A 44 -33.15 -3.03 -10.88
CA LEU A 44 -32.15 -2.61 -9.89
C LEU A 44 -32.62 -1.36 -9.13
N ALA A 45 -32.30 -1.30 -7.83
CA ALA A 45 -32.59 -0.15 -7.00
C ALA A 45 -31.87 1.11 -7.52
N LYS A 46 -32.45 2.28 -7.24
CA LYS A 46 -31.87 3.57 -7.64
C LYS A 46 -30.46 3.71 -7.05
N GLY A 47 -29.49 4.09 -7.88
CA GLY A 47 -28.09 4.29 -7.47
C GLY A 47 -27.18 3.05 -7.55
N VAL A 48 -27.77 1.86 -7.77
CA VAL A 48 -27.01 0.63 -8.02
C VAL A 48 -26.43 0.65 -9.44
N LEU A 49 -25.10 0.53 -9.53
CA LEU A 49 -24.39 0.42 -10.80
C LEU A 49 -24.66 -0.93 -11.49
N GLY A 50 -24.67 -1.99 -10.68
CA GLY A 50 -24.89 -3.35 -11.13
C GLY A 50 -24.86 -4.33 -9.98
N GLU A 51 -25.15 -5.58 -10.30
CA GLU A 51 -25.12 -6.70 -9.35
C GLU A 51 -24.24 -7.84 -9.82
N SER A 52 -23.70 -8.60 -8.88
CA SER A 52 -22.96 -9.83 -9.11
C SER A 52 -23.55 -10.94 -8.26
N TRP A 53 -23.71 -12.12 -8.88
CA TRP A 53 -24.13 -13.34 -8.22
C TRP A 53 -22.97 -14.32 -8.24
N SER A 54 -22.62 -14.88 -7.08
CA SER A 54 -21.52 -15.83 -6.94
C SER A 54 -21.88 -16.98 -6.00
N VAL A 55 -21.23 -18.13 -6.18
CA VAL A 55 -21.41 -19.31 -5.32
C VAL A 55 -20.09 -19.69 -4.67
N HIS A 56 -20.10 -19.97 -3.37
CA HIS A 56 -18.95 -20.50 -2.65
C HIS A 56 -19.39 -21.29 -1.41
N GLY A 57 -18.73 -22.41 -1.11
CA GLY A 57 -19.06 -23.25 0.04
C GLY A 57 -20.50 -23.79 0.03
N GLY A 58 -21.12 -23.92 -1.14
CA GLY A 58 -22.52 -24.33 -1.30
C GLY A 58 -23.56 -23.22 -1.10
N GLY A 59 -23.15 -22.00 -0.73
CA GLY A 59 -24.03 -20.83 -0.59
C GLY A 59 -23.96 -19.88 -1.78
N PHE A 60 -25.01 -19.09 -1.97
CA PHE A 60 -25.09 -18.05 -3.00
C PHE A 60 -24.98 -16.66 -2.37
N TYR A 61 -24.18 -15.80 -2.99
CA TYR A 61 -23.96 -14.42 -2.59
C TYR A 61 -24.53 -13.51 -3.68
N HIS A 62 -25.18 -12.44 -3.24
CA HIS A 62 -25.70 -11.38 -4.10
C HIS A 62 -25.08 -10.06 -3.65
N ALA A 63 -24.20 -9.51 -4.48
CA ALA A 63 -23.52 -8.25 -4.22
C ALA A 63 -24.05 -7.17 -5.15
N GLN A 64 -24.36 -6.00 -4.61
CA GLN A 64 -24.74 -4.82 -5.38
C GLN A 64 -23.76 -3.69 -5.10
N LYS A 65 -23.24 -3.07 -6.16
CA LYS A 65 -22.34 -1.92 -6.04
C LYS A 65 -23.11 -0.63 -6.23
N TYR A 66 -23.10 0.22 -5.22
CA TYR A 66 -23.61 1.58 -5.31
C TYR A 66 -22.48 2.53 -5.74
N THR A 67 -22.77 3.49 -6.61
CA THR A 67 -21.78 4.50 -7.05
C THR A 67 -21.48 5.56 -5.99
N VAL A 68 -22.44 5.77 -5.09
CA VAL A 68 -22.39 6.68 -3.95
C VAL A 68 -23.06 6.01 -2.75
N ALA A 69 -22.96 6.60 -1.56
CA ALA A 69 -23.66 6.08 -0.40
C ALA A 69 -25.18 5.99 -0.67
N PRO A 70 -25.84 4.86 -0.33
CA PRO A 70 -27.30 4.73 -0.43
C PRO A 70 -28.01 5.64 0.57
N ASP A 71 -29.30 5.91 0.32
CA ASP A 71 -30.14 6.76 1.19
C ASP A 71 -30.27 6.17 2.61
N GLU A 72 -30.27 4.83 2.73
CA GLU A 72 -30.25 4.11 3.99
C GLU A 72 -29.02 3.19 4.04
N MET A 73 -28.10 3.48 4.96
CA MET A 73 -26.90 2.67 5.17
C MET A 73 -27.11 1.71 6.36
N PRO A 74 -26.76 0.42 6.23
CA PRO A 74 -26.80 -0.51 7.34
C PRO A 74 -25.92 -0.02 8.51
N PRO A 75 -26.31 -0.28 9.77
CA PRO A 75 -25.47 0.08 10.92
C PRO A 75 -24.17 -0.73 10.96
N GLU A 76 -24.19 -1.98 10.49
CA GLU A 76 -22.98 -2.80 10.34
C GLU A 76 -22.41 -2.71 8.92
N LEU A 77 -21.24 -2.10 8.79
CA LEU A 77 -20.48 -2.05 7.55
C LEU A 77 -19.09 -2.66 7.75
N HIS A 78 -18.73 -3.63 6.91
CA HIS A 78 -17.36 -4.10 6.84
C HIS A 78 -16.55 -3.25 5.86
N TRP A 79 -15.46 -2.65 6.34
CA TRP A 79 -14.51 -1.91 5.52
C TRP A 79 -13.17 -2.66 5.46
N PHE A 80 -12.83 -3.15 4.27
CA PHE A 80 -11.56 -3.82 3.93
C PHE A 80 -10.37 -2.84 3.93
N LYS A 81 -10.03 -2.33 5.12
CA LYS A 81 -8.93 -1.37 5.33
C LYS A 81 -7.73 -1.98 6.04
N TYR A 82 -7.95 -3.06 6.79
CA TYR A 82 -6.97 -3.60 7.70
C TYR A 82 -5.82 -4.28 6.97
N GLU A 83 -6.08 -4.90 5.83
CA GLU A 83 -5.07 -5.55 5.00
C GLU A 83 -4.02 -4.53 4.54
N ALA A 84 -4.48 -3.36 4.07
CA ALA A 84 -3.61 -2.26 3.69
C ALA A 84 -2.86 -1.69 4.90
N TYR A 85 -3.55 -1.44 6.01
CA TYR A 85 -2.94 -0.89 7.24
C TYR A 85 -1.90 -1.82 7.85
N PHE A 86 -2.15 -3.13 7.92
CA PHE A 86 -1.19 -4.09 8.44
C PHE A 86 -0.02 -4.28 7.48
N THR A 87 -0.23 -4.21 6.16
CA THR A 87 0.87 -4.24 5.20
C THR A 87 1.79 -3.04 5.41
N TRP A 88 1.22 -1.84 5.51
CA TRP A 88 1.99 -0.62 5.76
C TRP A 88 2.73 -0.68 7.10
N LEU A 89 2.03 -1.05 8.18
CA LEU A 89 2.60 -1.08 9.52
C LEU A 89 3.75 -2.10 9.62
N SER A 90 3.54 -3.31 9.11
CA SER A 90 4.57 -4.36 9.11
C SER A 90 5.74 -4.03 8.18
N GLY A 91 5.48 -3.37 7.05
CA GLY A 91 6.53 -2.90 6.13
C GLY A 91 7.40 -1.82 6.77
N PHE A 92 6.77 -0.86 7.46
CA PHE A 92 7.49 0.15 8.23
C PHE A 92 8.27 -0.46 9.40
N ALA A 93 7.70 -1.46 10.09
CA ALA A 93 8.42 -2.20 11.12
C ALA A 93 9.65 -2.92 10.56
N LEU A 94 9.58 -3.49 9.35
CA LEU A 94 10.75 -4.08 8.67
C LEU A 94 11.81 -3.03 8.33
N LEU A 95 11.42 -1.84 7.88
CA LEU A 95 12.35 -0.73 7.68
C LEU A 95 13.15 -0.45 8.95
N VAL A 96 12.47 -0.30 10.08
CA VAL A 96 13.10 -0.03 11.38
C VAL A 96 14.02 -1.19 11.80
N VAL A 97 13.52 -2.42 11.78
CA VAL A 97 14.28 -3.58 12.28
C VAL A 97 15.48 -3.91 11.40
N VAL A 98 15.33 -3.86 10.07
CA VAL A 98 16.41 -4.23 9.15
C VAL A 98 17.40 -3.09 8.97
N TYR A 99 16.91 -1.88 8.68
CA TYR A 99 17.77 -0.77 8.27
C TYR A 99 18.17 0.16 9.42
N TYR A 100 17.37 0.30 10.47
CA TYR A 100 17.72 1.24 11.56
C TYR A 100 18.41 0.54 12.72
N PHE A 101 17.92 -0.62 13.16
CA PHE A 101 18.67 -1.44 14.13
C PHE A 101 19.90 -2.10 13.51
N GLY A 102 19.86 -2.40 12.21
CA GLY A 102 20.98 -2.93 11.43
C GLY A 102 21.76 -1.87 10.63
N ALA A 103 21.72 -0.59 11.02
CA ALA A 103 22.20 0.53 10.21
C ALA A 103 23.64 0.37 9.70
N THR A 104 24.58 -0.05 10.56
CA THR A 104 25.99 -0.25 10.17
C THR A 104 26.17 -1.34 9.10
N SER A 105 25.25 -2.30 9.03
CA SER A 105 25.34 -3.44 8.10
C SER A 105 24.53 -3.23 6.82
N TYR A 106 23.39 -2.54 6.89
CA TYR A 106 22.42 -2.48 5.81
C TYR A 106 22.10 -1.06 5.30
N LEU A 107 22.40 -0.02 6.08
CA LEU A 107 22.10 1.38 5.71
C LEU A 107 23.36 2.16 5.33
N ILE A 108 24.49 1.88 5.98
CA ILE A 108 25.75 2.59 5.80
C ILE A 108 26.70 1.77 4.93
N ASP A 109 27.25 2.39 3.89
CA ASP A 109 28.42 1.88 3.16
C ASP A 109 29.66 2.70 3.56
N PRO A 110 30.54 2.17 4.44
CA PRO A 110 31.70 2.90 4.93
C PRO A 110 32.75 3.18 3.85
N THR A 111 32.67 2.51 2.68
CA THR A 111 33.56 2.80 1.55
C THR A 111 33.16 4.07 0.79
N ARG A 112 31.91 4.52 0.99
CA ARG A 112 31.34 5.72 0.35
C ARG A 112 31.31 6.91 1.29
N ALA A 113 30.90 6.70 2.54
CA ALA A 113 30.80 7.75 3.54
C ALA A 113 30.90 7.17 4.95
N ASP A 114 31.72 7.80 5.79
CA ASP A 114 31.84 7.46 7.22
C ASP A 114 30.80 8.25 8.02
N LEU A 115 29.57 7.72 8.07
CA LEU A 115 28.43 8.32 8.77
C LEU A 115 28.18 7.63 10.10
N ALA A 116 27.81 8.40 11.12
CA ALA A 116 27.26 7.82 12.34
C ALA A 116 25.86 7.22 12.06
N PRO A 117 25.44 6.15 12.76
CA PRO A 117 24.12 5.53 12.58
C PRO A 117 22.95 6.51 12.64
N PHE A 118 22.99 7.47 13.56
CA PHE A 118 21.95 8.49 13.69
C PHE A 118 21.86 9.40 12.46
N GLU A 119 22.99 9.81 11.88
CA GLU A 119 23.04 10.66 10.68
C GLU A 119 22.45 9.92 9.48
N ALA A 120 22.80 8.65 9.31
CA ALA A 120 22.26 7.82 8.24
C ALA A 120 20.74 7.60 8.38
N ILE A 121 20.25 7.33 9.60
CA ILE A 121 18.81 7.18 9.87
C ILE A 121 18.07 8.51 9.62
N ALA A 122 18.61 9.63 10.10
CA ALA A 122 18.03 10.96 9.88
C ALA A 122 17.99 11.32 8.40
N ALA A 123 19.05 11.02 7.64
CA ALA A 123 19.08 11.19 6.20
C ALA A 123 18.05 10.30 5.49
N SER A 124 17.89 9.03 5.90
CA SER A 124 16.88 8.11 5.38
C SER A 124 15.46 8.65 5.59
N LEU A 125 15.12 9.06 6.81
CA LEU A 125 13.81 9.64 7.12
C LEU A 125 13.59 10.96 6.39
N GLY A 126 14.61 11.82 6.37
CA GLY A 126 14.60 13.08 5.63
C GLY A 126 14.39 12.89 4.14
N PHE A 127 14.98 11.84 3.55
CA PHE A 127 14.76 11.48 2.16
C PHE A 127 13.33 11.00 1.90
N LEU A 128 12.75 10.17 2.78
CA LEU A 128 11.36 9.73 2.65
C LEU A 128 10.37 10.91 2.71
N VAL A 129 10.52 11.77 3.72
CA VAL A 129 9.67 12.96 3.89
C VAL A 129 9.91 13.96 2.76
N GLY A 130 11.17 14.22 2.42
CA GLY A 130 11.56 15.14 1.35
C GLY A 130 11.04 14.69 -0.01
N SER A 131 11.12 13.39 -0.31
CA SER A 131 10.59 12.81 -1.55
C SER A 131 9.07 12.93 -1.62
N TRP A 132 8.36 12.71 -0.50
CA TRP A 132 6.92 12.91 -0.45
C TRP A 132 6.54 14.38 -0.69
N LEU A 133 7.21 15.32 -0.03
CA LEU A 133 6.98 16.76 -0.22
C LEU A 133 7.30 17.21 -1.66
N LEU A 134 8.39 16.69 -2.23
CA LEU A 134 8.76 16.97 -3.62
C LEU A 134 7.72 16.42 -4.59
N TYR A 135 7.25 15.18 -4.38
CA TYR A 135 6.18 14.59 -5.17
C TYR A 135 4.90 15.42 -5.09
N GLU A 136 4.49 15.83 -3.88
CA GLU A 136 3.30 16.66 -3.67
C GLU A 136 3.43 18.01 -4.40
N ALA A 137 4.60 18.67 -4.30
CA ALA A 137 4.88 19.91 -5.00
C ALA A 137 4.84 19.73 -6.52
N LEU A 138 5.40 18.64 -7.04
CA LEU A 138 5.40 18.31 -8.46
C LEU A 138 3.97 18.08 -8.99
N CYS A 139 3.16 17.30 -8.27
CA CYS A 139 1.76 17.05 -8.63
C CYS A 139 0.91 18.33 -8.60
N ARG A 140 1.20 19.27 -7.69
CA ARG A 140 0.51 20.58 -7.62
C ARG A 140 1.02 21.61 -8.63
N SER A 141 2.22 21.40 -9.17
CA SER A 141 2.84 22.31 -10.15
C SER A 141 2.12 22.28 -11.51
N PRO A 142 2.41 23.24 -12.42
CA PRO A 142 1.90 23.21 -13.78
C PRO A 142 2.28 21.95 -14.57
N VAL A 143 3.43 21.33 -14.25
CA VAL A 143 3.89 20.07 -14.87
C VAL A 143 2.94 18.92 -14.51
N GLY A 144 2.48 18.86 -13.26
CA GLY A 144 1.55 17.85 -12.77
C GLY A 144 0.14 17.92 -13.39
N ARG A 145 -0.22 19.05 -14.02
CA ARG A 145 -1.52 19.22 -14.71
C ARG A 145 -1.59 18.49 -16.04
N SER A 146 -0.46 18.05 -16.58
CA SER A 146 -0.35 17.37 -17.88
C SER A 146 0.36 16.04 -17.71
N THR A 147 -0.37 14.93 -17.82
CA THR A 147 0.19 13.57 -17.70
C THR A 147 1.39 13.34 -18.63
N PRO A 148 1.37 13.75 -19.92
CA PRO A 148 2.53 13.61 -20.79
C PRO A 148 3.75 14.42 -20.32
N THR A 149 3.53 15.66 -19.86
CA THR A 149 4.61 16.55 -19.40
C THR A 149 5.26 15.99 -18.13
N LEU A 150 4.44 15.50 -17.19
CA LEU A 150 4.91 14.83 -15.99
C LEU A 150 5.72 13.57 -16.34
N ALA A 151 5.19 12.72 -17.23
CA ALA A 151 5.86 11.48 -17.63
C ALA A 151 7.22 11.73 -18.30
N VAL A 152 7.31 12.69 -19.23
CA VAL A 152 8.57 13.07 -19.86
C VAL A 152 9.56 13.65 -18.85
N SER A 153 9.09 14.51 -17.94
CA SER A 153 9.96 15.11 -16.91
C SER A 153 10.55 14.04 -15.99
N VAL A 154 9.73 13.06 -15.57
CA VAL A 154 10.18 11.93 -14.75
C VAL A 154 11.16 11.05 -15.52
N LEU A 155 10.89 10.76 -16.81
CA LEU A 155 11.81 9.98 -17.64
C LEU A 155 13.18 10.67 -17.78
N LEU A 156 13.20 11.98 -18.05
CA LEU A 156 14.44 12.74 -18.14
C LEU A 156 15.22 12.75 -16.83
N LEU A 157 14.52 12.83 -15.70
CA LEU A 157 15.13 12.74 -14.37
C LEU A 157 15.81 11.37 -14.16
N ILE A 158 15.12 10.27 -14.51
CA ILE A 158 15.66 8.90 -14.40
C ILE A 158 16.89 8.72 -15.29
N LEU A 159 16.89 9.30 -16.49
CA LEU A 159 18.04 9.21 -17.40
C LEU A 159 19.24 10.07 -16.94
N ALA A 160 19.01 11.06 -16.07
CA ALA A 160 20.05 11.95 -15.56
C ALA A 160 20.64 11.51 -14.21
N SER A 161 19.94 10.65 -13.46
CA SER A 161 20.38 10.08 -12.17
C SER A 161 21.28 8.87 -12.34
#